data_AF-A0A6C0HCN8-F1
#
_entry.id   AF-A0A6C0HCN8-F1
#
_cell.length_a   1.000
_cell.length_b   1.000
_cell.length_c   1.000
_cell.angle_alpha   90.00
_cell.angle_beta   90.00
_cell.angle_gamma   90.00
#
_symmetry.space_group_name_H-M   'P 1'
#
loop_
_entity.id
_entity.type
_entity.pdbx_description
1 polymer ?
#
loop_
_entity_poly.entity_id
_entity_poly.type
_entity_poly.pdbx_seq_one_letter_code
_entity_poly.pdbx_strand_id
1 'polypeptide(L)'
;METTKNKLSENAEHFFQELSSYLETPLYFYGSVQRSDYFPGKSDIDVDIFTDNESSAMTKMQHFLHVKRTDFKKFVWRLNHNNKMIYGYKIMFKNPEKGFNTEFSIYNEKIKSDILKEHNNKTVIPFYISWFLVLLKIIYYNLHFIDKHTFRYFKKKLLTLGIGLPDDDFVVIDPK
;
A
#
# COMPACT_ATOMS: atom_id res chain seq x y z
N MET A 1 -11.03 3.56 1.58
CA MET A 1 -11.36 2.81 2.81
C MET A 1 -10.71 3.50 4.00
N GLU A 2 -11.30 4.56 4.54
CA GLU A 2 -10.74 5.22 5.75
C GLU A 2 -10.76 4.28 6.98
N THR A 3 -11.49 3.17 6.86
CA THR A 3 -11.46 2.01 7.75
C THR A 3 -10.87 0.80 7.05
N THR A 4 -10.45 -0.21 7.79
CA THR A 4 -10.00 -1.48 7.22
C THR A 4 -11.11 -2.52 7.17
N LYS A 5 -11.20 -3.30 6.08
CA LYS A 5 -12.09 -4.47 6.03
C LYS A 5 -11.63 -5.56 7.00
N ASN A 6 -10.32 -5.74 7.13
CA ASN A 6 -9.74 -6.67 8.10
C ASN A 6 -9.29 -5.92 9.35
N LYS A 7 -9.55 -6.50 10.52
CA LYS A 7 -9.14 -5.92 11.79
C LYS A 7 -7.62 -5.81 11.88
N LEU A 8 -7.14 -4.64 12.31
CA LEU A 8 -5.72 -4.41 12.57
C LEU A 8 -5.37 -4.88 13.98
N SER A 9 -4.08 -5.03 14.29
CA SER A 9 -3.68 -5.21 15.69
C SER A 9 -3.93 -3.91 16.46
N GLU A 10 -4.21 -4.00 17.76
CA GLU A 10 -4.43 -2.82 18.61
C GLU A 10 -3.27 -1.82 18.53
N ASN A 11 -2.03 -2.32 18.51
CA ASN A 11 -0.83 -1.49 18.33
C ASN A 11 -0.80 -0.75 16.99
N ALA A 12 -1.26 -1.40 15.91
CA ALA A 12 -1.34 -0.77 14.59
C ALA A 12 -2.47 0.26 14.55
N GLU A 13 -3.65 -0.06 15.11
CA GLU A 13 -4.77 0.88 15.20
C GLU A 13 -4.37 2.15 15.95
N HIS A 14 -3.78 2.01 17.14
CA HIS A 14 -3.29 3.14 17.93
C HIS A 14 -2.27 3.98 17.16
N PHE A 15 -1.30 3.32 16.52
CA PHE A 15 -0.28 3.99 15.72
C PHE A 15 -0.88 4.80 14.56
N PHE A 16 -1.83 4.25 13.81
CA PHE A 16 -2.46 4.96 12.71
C PHE A 16 -3.37 6.09 13.18
N GLN A 17 -4.02 5.95 14.33
CA GLN A 17 -4.78 7.03 14.96
C GLN A 17 -3.86 8.20 15.35
N GLU A 18 -2.76 7.92 16.06
CA GLU A 18 -1.76 8.92 16.43
C GLU A 18 -1.18 9.63 15.20
N LEU A 19 -0.84 8.87 14.16
CA LEU A 19 -0.30 9.43 12.91
C LEU A 19 -1.33 10.33 12.21
N SER A 20 -2.57 9.87 12.07
CA SER A 20 -3.68 10.64 11.48
C SER A 20 -3.89 11.95 12.23
N SER A 21 -3.93 11.90 13.56
CA SER A 21 -4.05 13.09 14.41
C SER A 21 -2.85 14.03 14.28
N TYR A 22 -1.62 13.50 14.24
CA TYR A 22 -0.40 14.32 14.12
C TYR A 22 -0.28 15.01 12.75
N LEU A 23 -0.71 14.33 11.68
CA LEU A 23 -0.74 14.89 10.33
C LEU A 23 -1.90 15.84 10.13
N GLU A 24 -2.97 15.73 10.93
CA GLU A 24 -4.26 16.40 10.76
C GLU A 24 -4.87 16.04 9.39
N THR A 25 -4.78 14.77 9.01
CA THR A 25 -5.18 14.30 7.68
C THR A 25 -5.69 12.86 7.76
N PRO A 26 -6.82 12.53 7.10
CA PRO A 26 -7.31 11.16 7.05
C PRO A 26 -6.33 10.20 6.36
N LEU A 27 -6.28 8.96 6.84
CA LEU A 27 -5.51 7.88 6.23
C LEU A 27 -6.42 6.99 5.37
N TYR A 28 -5.97 6.63 4.18
CA TYR A 28 -6.74 5.83 3.23
C TYR A 28 -6.07 4.47 3.02
N PHE A 29 -6.63 3.42 3.59
CA PHE A 29 -6.05 2.08 3.52
C PHE A 29 -6.40 1.40 2.20
N TYR A 30 -5.44 0.69 1.59
CA TYR A 30 -5.64 -0.07 0.35
C TYR A 30 -4.87 -1.40 0.34
N GLY A 31 -4.93 -2.12 -0.78
CA GLY A 31 -4.16 -3.36 -0.93
C GLY A 31 -4.78 -4.53 -0.17
N SER A 32 -3.94 -5.44 0.32
CA SER A 32 -4.45 -6.70 0.91
C SER A 32 -5.29 -6.47 2.16
N VAL A 33 -5.04 -5.43 2.95
CA VAL A 33 -5.82 -5.14 4.18
C VAL A 33 -7.32 -4.91 3.89
N GLN A 34 -7.67 -4.65 2.64
CA GLN A 34 -9.04 -4.44 2.16
C GLN A 34 -9.64 -5.64 1.44
N ARG A 35 -8.90 -6.74 1.34
CA ARG A 35 -9.29 -7.98 0.63
C ARG A 35 -9.28 -9.18 1.57
N SER A 36 -9.92 -10.26 1.14
CA SER A 36 -9.97 -11.52 1.90
C SER A 36 -8.62 -12.25 1.95
N ASP A 37 -7.64 -11.85 1.15
CA ASP A 37 -6.30 -12.45 1.17
C ASP A 37 -5.38 -11.85 2.24
N TYR A 38 -5.86 -11.01 3.16
CA TYR A 38 -5.02 -10.42 4.22
C TYR A 38 -4.56 -11.47 5.24
N PHE A 39 -3.27 -11.47 5.55
CA PHE A 39 -2.68 -12.29 6.63
C PHE A 39 -2.10 -11.35 7.70
N PRO A 40 -2.73 -11.24 8.88
CA PRO A 40 -2.22 -10.42 9.98
C PRO A 40 -0.76 -10.74 10.33
N GLY A 41 0.06 -9.71 10.56
CA GLY A 41 1.48 -9.84 10.90
C GLY A 41 2.40 -10.28 9.76
N LYS A 42 1.87 -10.76 8.63
CA LYS A 42 2.65 -11.16 7.44
C LYS A 42 2.42 -10.28 6.23
N SER A 43 1.23 -9.71 6.08
CA SER A 43 0.90 -8.80 4.99
C SER A 43 1.23 -7.36 5.38
N ASP A 44 1.80 -6.61 4.43
CA ASP A 44 2.00 -5.18 4.60
C ASP A 44 0.64 -4.45 4.64
N ILE A 45 0.58 -3.36 5.40
CA ILE A 45 -0.57 -2.45 5.47
C ILE A 45 -0.28 -1.27 4.55
N ASP A 46 -0.96 -1.20 3.41
CA ASP A 46 -0.76 -0.14 2.44
C ASP A 46 -1.69 1.05 2.74
N VAL A 47 -1.14 2.27 2.81
CA VAL A 47 -1.84 3.50 3.24
C VAL A 47 -1.52 4.67 2.32
N ASP A 48 -2.54 5.34 1.81
CA ASP A 48 -2.43 6.61 1.10
C ASP A 48 -2.67 7.79 2.04
N ILE A 49 -1.88 8.84 1.84
CA ILE A 49 -1.98 10.15 2.51
C ILE A 49 -2.11 11.20 1.40
N PHE A 50 -3.17 11.99 1.46
CA PHE A 50 -3.42 13.07 0.51
C PHE A 50 -3.24 14.42 1.21
N THR A 51 -2.48 15.32 0.60
CA THR A 51 -2.13 16.60 1.22
C THR A 51 -1.96 17.69 0.17
N ASP A 52 -2.20 18.94 0.56
CA ASP A 52 -1.90 20.10 -0.29
C ASP A 52 -0.40 20.41 -0.37
N ASN A 53 0.40 19.87 0.56
CA ASN A 53 1.85 20.08 0.62
C ASN A 53 2.60 18.82 1.01
N GLU A 54 3.04 18.05 0.01
CA GLU A 54 3.74 16.79 0.17
C GLU A 54 5.06 16.95 0.94
N SER A 55 5.74 18.08 0.78
CA SER A 55 7.02 18.34 1.48
C SER A 55 6.83 18.50 2.98
N SER A 56 5.79 19.23 3.38
CA SER A 56 5.41 19.41 4.79
C SER A 56 4.96 18.09 5.41
N ALA A 57 4.07 17.36 4.74
CA ALA A 57 3.60 16.05 5.21
C ALA A 57 4.76 15.06 5.40
N MET A 58 5.66 14.96 4.42
CA MET A 58 6.86 14.15 4.55
C MET A 58 7.73 14.58 5.73
N THR A 59 7.89 15.89 5.98
CA THR A 59 8.67 16.39 7.13
C THR A 59 8.03 15.99 8.46
N LYS A 60 6.71 16.15 8.60
CA LYS A 60 5.97 15.64 9.77
C LYS A 60 6.18 14.14 9.94
N MET A 61 6.03 13.36 8.87
CA MET A 61 6.24 11.91 8.91
C MET A 61 7.68 11.52 9.27
N GLN A 62 8.69 12.27 8.84
CA GLN A 62 10.08 12.04 9.25
C GLN A 62 10.24 12.12 10.76
N HIS A 63 9.65 13.16 11.38
CA HIS A 63 9.70 13.34 12.82
C HIS A 63 8.93 12.23 13.55
N PHE A 64 7.72 11.92 13.10
CA PHE A 64 6.87 10.91 13.73
C PHE A 64 7.42 9.49 13.62
N LEU A 65 7.95 9.11 12.45
CA LEU A 65 8.47 7.76 12.18
C LEU A 65 9.95 7.59 12.54
N HIS A 66 10.65 8.69 12.90
CA HIS A 66 12.10 8.71 13.12
C HIS A 66 12.93 8.20 11.93
N VAL A 67 12.57 8.65 10.73
CA VAL A 67 13.20 8.23 9.45
C VAL A 67 13.89 9.39 8.74
N LYS A 68 14.82 9.08 7.83
CA LYS A 68 15.56 10.08 7.06
C LYS A 68 14.75 10.51 5.85
N ARG A 69 15.04 11.70 5.32
CA ARG A 69 14.39 12.21 4.09
C ARG A 69 14.62 11.27 2.91
N THR A 70 15.80 10.68 2.86
CA THR A 70 16.24 9.74 1.82
C THR A 70 15.46 8.44 1.80
N ASP A 71 14.70 8.13 2.85
CA ASP A 71 13.86 6.94 2.93
C ASP A 71 12.55 7.11 2.15
N PHE A 72 12.13 8.36 1.91
CA PHE A 72 11.05 8.69 0.98
C PHE A 72 11.59 8.61 -0.44
N LYS A 73 10.93 7.78 -1.25
CA LYS A 73 11.29 7.57 -2.66
C LYS A 73 10.23 8.17 -3.55
N LYS A 74 10.62 9.09 -4.43
CA LYS A 74 9.71 9.62 -5.43
C LYS A 74 9.40 8.56 -6.47
N PHE A 75 8.15 8.49 -6.89
CA PHE A 75 7.72 7.60 -7.95
C PHE A 75 6.83 8.33 -8.96
N VAL A 76 6.71 7.70 -10.13
CA VAL A 76 5.76 8.05 -11.18
C VAL A 76 4.88 6.83 -11.45
N TRP A 77 3.60 7.06 -11.67
CA TRP A 77 2.63 6.01 -11.96
C TRP A 77 1.67 6.44 -13.07
N ARG A 78 1.49 5.60 -14.10
CA ARG A 78 0.43 5.77 -15.09
C ARG A 78 -0.84 5.07 -14.62
N LEU A 79 -1.92 5.83 -14.45
CA LEU A 79 -3.21 5.27 -14.05
C LEU A 79 -3.84 4.49 -15.20
N ASN A 80 -4.41 3.31 -14.91
CA ASN A 80 -4.93 2.42 -15.94
C ASN A 80 -6.23 2.94 -16.57
N HIS A 81 -7.06 3.64 -15.80
CA HIS A 81 -8.39 4.04 -16.26
C HIS A 81 -8.40 5.29 -17.16
N ASN A 82 -7.35 6.12 -17.13
CA ASN A 82 -7.29 7.37 -17.92
C ASN A 82 -5.91 7.69 -18.50
N ASN A 83 -4.91 6.82 -18.32
CA ASN A 83 -3.52 7.02 -18.75
C ASN A 83 -2.84 8.28 -18.20
N LYS A 84 -3.41 8.91 -17.16
CA LYS A 84 -2.83 10.08 -16.52
C LYS A 84 -1.56 9.68 -15.76
N MET A 85 -0.50 10.45 -15.97
CA MET A 85 0.74 10.33 -15.22
C MET A 85 0.60 11.07 -13.90
N ILE A 86 0.79 10.37 -12.79
CA ILE A 86 0.81 10.93 -11.45
C ILE A 86 2.19 10.78 -10.82
N TYR A 87 2.47 11.66 -9.87
CA TYR A 87 3.69 11.63 -9.07
C TYR A 87 3.31 11.52 -7.60
N GLY A 88 4.16 10.86 -6.84
CA GLY A 88 4.01 10.73 -5.40
C GLY A 88 5.31 10.35 -4.73
N TYR A 89 5.24 10.19 -3.41
CA TYR A 89 6.35 9.72 -2.61
C TYR A 89 5.93 8.48 -1.85
N LYS A 90 6.81 7.48 -1.74
CA LYS A 90 6.54 6.29 -0.94
C LYS A 90 7.60 6.06 0.10
N ILE A 91 7.20 5.49 1.23
CA ILE A 91 8.11 5.03 2.27
C ILE A 91 7.63 3.69 2.83
N MET A 92 8.56 2.75 2.96
CA MET A 92 8.32 1.49 3.66
C MET A 92 8.74 1.66 5.12
N PHE A 93 7.79 1.56 6.04
CA PHE A 93 8.04 1.57 7.47
C PHE A 93 7.86 0.18 8.05
N LYS A 94 8.83 -0.27 8.85
CA LYS A 94 8.78 -1.54 9.56
C LYS A 94 8.90 -1.26 11.03
N ASN A 95 7.95 -1.74 11.83
CA ASN A 95 8.03 -1.66 13.27
C ASN A 95 8.03 -3.07 13.87
N PRO A 96 9.22 -3.65 14.11
CA PRO A 96 9.34 -4.98 14.69
C PRO A 96 8.68 -5.08 16.09
N GLU A 97 8.77 -4.03 16.90
CA GLU A 97 8.22 -4.00 18.26
C GLU A 97 6.69 -4.03 18.25
N LYS A 98 6.07 -3.27 17.35
CA LYS A 98 4.61 -3.24 17.19
C LYS A 98 4.07 -4.36 16.30
N GLY A 99 4.94 -5.16 15.68
CA GLY A 99 4.59 -6.37 14.92
C GLY A 99 3.87 -6.12 13.59
N PHE A 100 4.08 -4.98 12.94
CA PHE A 100 3.49 -4.68 11.65
C PHE A 100 4.46 -3.97 10.69
N ASN A 101 4.17 -4.12 9.39
CA ASN A 101 4.82 -3.40 8.31
C ASN A 101 3.78 -2.54 7.60
N THR A 102 4.16 -1.34 7.20
CA THR A 102 3.26 -0.44 6.48
C THR A 102 3.97 0.32 5.39
N GLU A 103 3.37 0.36 4.20
CA GLU A 103 3.83 1.18 3.09
C GLU A 103 2.93 2.40 3.01
N PHE A 104 3.53 3.58 3.14
CA PHE A 104 2.84 4.85 2.94
C PHE A 104 3.10 5.37 1.55
N SER A 105 2.05 5.85 0.90
CA SER A 105 2.10 6.61 -0.35
C SER A 105 1.53 8.00 -0.11
N ILE A 106 2.26 9.03 -0.50
CA ILE A 106 1.91 10.44 -0.27
C ILE A 106 1.66 11.09 -1.62
N TYR A 107 0.50 11.72 -1.75
CA TYR A 107 0.01 12.34 -2.98
C TYR A 107 -0.51 13.76 -2.73
N ASN A 108 -0.60 14.53 -3.80
CA ASN A 108 -1.33 15.78 -3.80
C ASN A 108 -2.84 15.54 -3.62
N GLU A 109 -3.53 16.37 -2.83
CA GLU A 109 -5.00 16.29 -2.66
C GLU A 109 -5.74 16.38 -4.00
N LYS A 110 -5.22 17.16 -4.96
CA LYS A 110 -5.84 17.35 -6.29
C LYS A 110 -6.04 16.07 -7.09
N ILE A 111 -5.26 15.02 -6.81
CA ILE A 111 -5.35 13.74 -7.54
C ILE A 111 -6.07 12.64 -6.76
N LYS A 112 -6.58 12.95 -5.56
CA LYS A 112 -7.21 11.99 -4.65
C LYS A 112 -8.30 11.12 -5.29
N SER A 113 -9.22 11.74 -6.03
CA SER A 113 -10.32 11.03 -6.68
C SER A 113 -9.85 9.99 -7.68
N ASP A 114 -8.82 10.31 -8.47
CA ASP A 114 -8.23 9.40 -9.46
C ASP A 114 -7.56 8.19 -8.77
N ILE A 115 -6.83 8.44 -7.68
CA ILE A 115 -6.10 7.41 -6.92
C ILE A 115 -7.07 6.47 -6.20
N LEU A 116 -8.07 7.02 -5.51
CA LEU A 116 -9.08 6.22 -4.83
C LEU A 116 -9.88 5.35 -5.81
N LYS A 117 -10.21 5.87 -6.99
CA LYS A 117 -10.87 5.09 -8.04
C LYS A 117 -10.02 3.91 -8.49
N GLU A 118 -8.73 4.14 -8.72
CA GLU A 118 -7.78 3.11 -9.13
C GLU A 118 -7.60 2.02 -8.05
N HIS A 119 -7.49 2.38 -6.78
CA HIS A 119 -7.40 1.41 -5.67
C HIS A 119 -8.70 0.64 -5.43
N ASN A 120 -9.86 1.30 -5.55
CA ASN A 120 -11.16 0.65 -5.41
C ASN A 120 -11.37 -0.44 -6.48
N ASN A 121 -10.98 -0.17 -7.73
CA ASN A 121 -11.01 -1.16 -8.81
C ASN A 121 -10.16 -2.40 -8.50
N LYS A 122 -9.08 -2.25 -7.73
CA LYS A 122 -8.19 -3.34 -7.32
C LYS A 122 -8.58 -4.02 -6.01
N THR A 123 -9.60 -3.50 -5.33
CA THR A 123 -10.09 -4.04 -4.05
C THR A 123 -11.15 -5.11 -4.28
N VAL A 124 -12.02 -4.89 -5.27
CA VAL A 124 -13.08 -5.85 -5.64
C VAL A 124 -12.50 -6.84 -6.64
N ILE A 125 -12.05 -7.99 -6.14
CA ILE A 125 -11.51 -9.07 -6.97
C ILE A 125 -12.47 -10.26 -7.00
N PRO A 126 -12.50 -11.04 -8.11
CA PRO A 126 -13.29 -12.27 -8.16
C PRO A 126 -12.92 -13.26 -7.05
N PHE A 127 -13.89 -14.02 -6.56
CA PHE A 127 -13.69 -14.93 -5.42
C PHE A 127 -12.60 -15.99 -5.71
N TYR A 128 -12.51 -16.48 -6.95
CA TYR A 128 -11.51 -17.48 -7.33
C TYR A 128 -10.09 -16.91 -7.27
N ILE A 129 -9.89 -15.63 -7.63
CA ILE A 129 -8.60 -14.95 -7.49
C ILE A 129 -8.21 -14.82 -6.01
N SER A 130 -9.17 -14.51 -5.14
CA SER A 130 -8.92 -14.47 -3.69
C SER A 130 -8.42 -15.82 -3.17
N TRP A 131 -9.06 -16.92 -3.59
CA TRP A 131 -8.63 -18.28 -3.23
C TRP A 131 -7.21 -18.60 -3.72
N PHE A 132 -6.88 -18.27 -4.97
CA PHE A 132 -5.53 -18.46 -5.50
C PHE A 132 -4.48 -17.62 -4.75
N LEU A 133 -4.82 -16.38 -4.37
CA LEU A 133 -3.94 -15.53 -3.56
C LEU A 133 -3.70 -16.11 -2.16
N VAL A 134 -4.74 -16.65 -1.52
CA VAL A 134 -4.61 -17.34 -0.22
C VAL A 134 -3.72 -18.57 -0.35
N LEU A 135 -3.94 -19.40 -1.36
CA LEU A 135 -3.12 -20.58 -1.62
C LEU A 135 -1.65 -20.19 -1.87
N LEU A 136 -1.41 -19.20 -2.73
CA LEU A 136 -0.07 -18.69 -3.03
C LEU A 136 0.64 -18.18 -1.77
N LYS A 137 -0.10 -17.51 -0.88
CA LYS A 137 0.42 -17.03 0.41
C LYS A 137 0.75 -18.17 1.37
N ILE A 138 -0.04 -19.24 1.41
CA ILE A 138 0.28 -20.43 2.22
C ILE A 138 1.59 -21.07 1.72
N ILE A 139 1.72 -21.24 0.40
CA ILE A 139 2.93 -21.80 -0.23
C ILE A 139 4.17 -20.98 0.12
N TYR A 140 4.05 -19.65 0.09
CA TYR A 140 5.17 -18.75 0.38
C TYR A 140 5.47 -18.62 1.89
N TYR A 141 4.46 -18.27 2.69
CA TYR A 141 4.64 -17.88 4.10
C TYR A 141 4.74 -19.03 5.09
N ASN A 142 4.21 -20.21 4.74
CA ASN A 142 4.19 -21.36 5.64
C ASN A 142 5.08 -22.48 5.10
N LEU A 143 4.93 -22.83 3.81
CA LEU A 143 5.69 -23.93 3.20
C LEU A 143 7.09 -23.51 2.72
N HIS A 144 7.32 -22.21 2.49
CA HIS A 144 8.60 -21.67 1.99
C HIS A 144 9.08 -22.34 0.68
N PHE A 145 8.15 -22.83 -0.16
CA PHE A 145 8.47 -23.53 -1.41
C PHE A 145 8.90 -22.60 -2.55
N ILE A 146 8.55 -21.33 -2.46
CA ILE A 146 8.90 -20.33 -3.47
C ILE A 146 9.62 -19.16 -2.80
N ASP A 147 10.54 -18.54 -3.53
CA ASP A 147 11.22 -17.35 -3.07
C ASP A 147 10.34 -16.10 -3.25
N LYS A 148 10.80 -14.98 -2.67
CA LYS A 148 10.08 -13.70 -2.68
C LYS A 148 9.85 -13.14 -4.09
N HIS A 149 10.80 -13.31 -5.02
CA HIS A 149 10.68 -12.83 -6.38
C HIS A 149 9.59 -13.62 -7.12
N THR A 150 9.63 -14.95 -7.00
CA THR A 150 8.61 -15.84 -7.58
C THR A 150 7.21 -15.57 -7.02
N PHE A 151 7.09 -15.41 -5.70
CA PHE A 151 5.83 -15.02 -5.05
C PHE A 151 5.29 -13.70 -5.61
N ARG A 152 6.14 -12.66 -5.71
CA ARG A 152 5.75 -11.35 -6.26
C ARG A 152 5.29 -11.43 -7.71
N TYR A 153 6.00 -12.20 -8.53
CA TYR A 153 5.65 -12.41 -9.93
C TYR A 153 4.25 -13.03 -10.08
N PHE A 154 3.99 -14.16 -9.41
CA PHE A 154 2.68 -14.83 -9.48
C PHE A 154 1.56 -13.97 -8.88
N LYS A 155 1.82 -13.31 -7.76
CA LYS A 155 0.86 -12.38 -7.15
C LYS A 155 0.47 -11.27 -8.13
N LYS A 156 1.45 -10.65 -8.81
CA LYS A 156 1.20 -9.62 -9.82
C LYS A 156 0.35 -10.19 -10.95
N LYS A 157 0.75 -11.32 -11.55
CA LYS A 157 0.00 -11.93 -12.66
C LYS A 157 -1.42 -12.34 -12.28
N LEU A 158 -1.65 -12.91 -11.10
CA LEU A 158 -3.00 -13.24 -10.62
C LEU A 158 -3.89 -11.99 -10.50
N LEU A 159 -3.34 -10.88 -9.99
CA LEU A 159 -4.09 -9.64 -9.86
C LEU A 159 -4.35 -8.99 -11.23
N THR A 160 -3.33 -8.88 -12.09
CA THR A 160 -3.46 -8.33 -13.44
C THR A 160 -4.50 -9.11 -14.27
N LEU A 161 -4.32 -10.44 -14.38
CA LEU A 161 -5.22 -11.30 -15.17
C LEU A 161 -6.62 -11.39 -14.55
N GLY A 162 -6.70 -11.46 -13.22
CA GLY A 162 -7.96 -11.64 -12.50
C GLY A 162 -8.86 -10.41 -12.52
N ILE A 163 -8.28 -9.21 -12.63
CA ILE A 163 -9.02 -7.94 -12.66
C ILE A 163 -9.20 -7.46 -14.12
N GLY A 164 -8.48 -8.06 -15.08
CA GLY A 164 -8.54 -7.67 -16.49
C GLY A 164 -7.90 -6.31 -16.77
N LEU A 165 -7.04 -5.83 -15.86
CA LEU A 165 -6.30 -4.57 -16.04
C LEU A 165 -4.92 -4.85 -16.65
N PRO A 166 -4.34 -3.89 -17.39
CA PRO A 166 -2.95 -3.99 -17.82
C PRO A 166 -1.99 -3.98 -16.63
N ASP A 167 -0.75 -4.41 -16.86
CA ASP A 167 0.30 -4.33 -15.83
C ASP A 167 0.54 -2.85 -15.46
N ASP A 168 0.65 -2.58 -14.16
CA ASP A 168 0.90 -1.22 -13.66
C ASP A 168 2.26 -0.67 -14.14
N ASP A 169 2.22 0.50 -14.78
CA ASP A 169 3.40 1.29 -15.11
C ASP A 169 3.77 2.19 -13.92
N PHE A 170 4.39 1.57 -12.93
CA PHE A 170 4.87 2.20 -11.70
C PHE A 170 6.40 2.16 -11.64
N VAL A 171 7.04 3.32 -11.55
CA VAL A 171 8.51 3.44 -11.54
C VAL A 171 8.95 4.36 -10.41
N VAL A 172 9.89 3.90 -9.59
CA VAL A 172 10.58 4.74 -8.59
C VAL A 172 11.68 5.52 -9.31
N ILE A 173 11.61 6.85 -9.25
CA ILE A 173 12.45 7.74 -10.07
C ILE A 173 13.64 8.33 -9.31
N ASP A 174 13.74 8.13 -8.00
CA ASP A 174 14.94 8.48 -7.25
C ASP A 174 15.96 7.32 -7.29
N PRO A 175 17.09 7.47 -8.01
CA PRO A 175 18.22 6.59 -7.84
C PRO A 175 18.80 6.82 -6.44
N LYS A 176 19.25 5.75 -5.79
CA LYS A 176 20.00 5.83 -4.54
C LYS A 176 21.23 6.71 -4.70
#